data_AF-A0A392SJA8-F1
#
_entry.id   AF-A0A392SJA8-F1
#
_cell.length_a   1.000
_cell.length_b   1.000
_cell.length_c   1.000
_cell.angle_alpha   90.00
_cell.angle_beta   90.00
_cell.angle_gamma   90.00
#
_symmetry.space_group_name_H-M   'P 1'
#
loop_
_entity.id
_entity.type
_entity.pdbx_description
1 polymer ?
#
loop_
_entity_poly.entity_id
_entity_poly.type
_entity_poly.pdbx_seq_one_letter_code
_entity_poly.pdbx_strand_id
1 'polypeptide(L)' 'AYELGLPISARVHPVFHVSKLKPFKGTPPSSIPELDPAVIGPLVDVQPVAILATRAVTTENGAQQQALIHWSG' A
#
# COMPACT_ATOMS: atom_id res chain seq x y z
N ALA A 1 -20.15 4.76 7.91
CA ALA A 1 -18.69 4.60 7.79
C ALA A 1 -18.15 4.27 9.18
N TYR A 2 -17.07 3.51 9.29
CA TYR A 2 -16.43 3.11 10.54
C TYR A 2 -14.98 3.59 10.51
N GLU A 3 -14.52 4.25 11.57
CA GLU A 3 -13.15 4.73 11.70
C GLU A 3 -12.30 3.76 12.51
N LEU A 4 -11.17 3.35 11.95
CA LEU A 4 -10.22 2.42 12.52
C LEU A 4 -9.22 3.18 13.39
N GLY A 5 -8.89 2.64 14.56
CA GLY A 5 -7.81 3.13 15.43
C GLY A 5 -6.42 2.80 14.89
N LEU A 6 -6.06 3.33 13.71
CA LEU A 6 -4.77 3.07 13.09
C LEU A 6 -3.64 3.86 13.78
N PRO A 7 -2.39 3.35 13.76
CA PRO A 7 -1.23 4.11 14.23
C PRO A 7 -1.05 5.42 13.46
N ILE A 8 -0.44 6.42 14.08
CA ILE A 8 -0.19 7.72 13.44
C ILE A 8 0.72 7.64 12.19
N SER A 9 1.52 6.57 12.09
CA SER A 9 2.38 6.29 10.94
C SER A 9 1.64 5.63 9.77
N ALA A 10 0.37 5.27 9.92
CA ALA A 10 -0.41 4.63 8.88
C ALA A 10 -0.63 5.59 7.70
N ARG A 11 -0.27 5.14 6.49
CA ARG A 11 -0.43 5.93 5.25
C ARG A 11 -1.78 5.69 4.56
N VAL A 12 -2.62 4.81 5.11
CA VAL A 12 -3.95 4.48 4.59
C VAL A 12 -5.02 5.26 5.33
N HIS A 13 -6.10 5.62 4.63
CA HIS A 13 -7.19 6.40 5.23
C HIS A 13 -7.88 5.56 6.32
N PRO A 14 -8.09 6.11 7.54
CA PRO A 14 -8.62 5.33 8.67
C PRO A 14 -10.13 5.06 8.57
N VAL A 15 -10.82 5.54 7.53
CA VAL A 15 -12.27 5.46 7.42
C VAL A 15 -12.65 4.41 6.38
N PHE A 16 -13.46 3.45 6.81
CA PHE A 16 -13.94 2.35 5.98
C PHE A 16 -15.47 2.36 5.86
N HIS A 17 -16.00 2.16 4.65
CA HIS A 17 -17.44 2.16 4.41
C HIS A 17 -17.99 0.73 4.47
N VAL A 18 -18.53 0.34 5.63
CA VAL A 18 -19.16 -0.98 5.85
C VAL A 18 -20.23 -1.29 4.78
N SER A 19 -20.95 -0.27 4.29
CA SER A 19 -21.95 -0.42 3.21
C SER A 19 -21.37 -0.83 1.85
N LYS A 20 -20.05 -0.77 1.67
CA LYS A 20 -19.36 -1.20 0.44
C LYS A 20 -18.85 -2.65 0.54
N LEU A 21 -18.99 -3.30 1.70
CA LEU A 21 -18.61 -4.70 1.86
C LEU A 21 -19.57 -5.62 1.09
N LYS A 22 -19.00 -6.65 0.47
CA LYS A 22 -19.80 -7.78 0.01
C LYS A 22 -20.29 -8.57 1.22
N PRO A 23 -21.54 -9.04 1.24
CA PRO A 23 -22.04 -9.88 2.32
C PRO A 23 -21.23 -11.18 2.36
N PHE A 24 -20.79 -11.56 3.56
CA PHE A 24 -20.13 -12.85 3.78
C PHE A 24 -21.13 -13.99 3.54
N LYS A 25 -20.69 -15.06 2.85
CA LYS A 25 -21.50 -16.26 2.60
C LYS A 25 -20.79 -17.46 3.23
N GLY A 26 -21.43 -18.08 4.23
CA GLY A 26 -20.89 -19.23 4.95
C GLY A 26 -20.96 -19.04 6.47
N THR A 27 -20.33 -19.95 7.22
CA THR A 27 -20.20 -19.85 8.67
C THR A 27 -19.06 -18.90 9.02
N PRO A 28 -19.29 -17.83 9.81
CA PRO A 28 -18.21 -16.95 10.25
C PRO A 28 -17.14 -17.74 11.03
N PRO A 29 -15.85 -17.44 10.83
CA PRO A 29 -14.79 -18.10 11.58
C PRO A 29 -14.91 -17.76 13.07
N SER A 30 -14.67 -18.75 13.94
CA SER A 30 -14.70 -18.59 15.40
C SER A 30 -13.45 -17.91 15.96
N SER A 31 -12.39 -17.82 15.15
CA SER A 31 -11.14 -17.15 15.47
C SER A 31 -10.71 -16.22 14.34
N ILE A 32 -9.85 -15.27 14.68
CA ILE A 32 -9.22 -14.40 13.68
C ILE A 32 -8.22 -15.25 12.90
N PRO A 33 -8.35 -15.37 11.55
CA PRO A 33 -7.39 -16.11 10.76
C PRO A 33 -6.02 -15.41 10.80
N GLU A 34 -4.96 -16.19 10.86
CA GLU A 34 -3.60 -15.65 10.75
C GLU A 34 -3.40 -15.03 9.37
N LEU A 35 -2.65 -13.92 9.31
CA LEU A 35 -2.23 -13.34 8.04
C LEU A 35 -1.30 -14.33 7.34
N ASP A 36 -1.48 -14.51 6.03
CA ASP A 36 -0.58 -15.33 5.23
C ASP A 36 0.84 -14.73 5.32
N PRO A 37 1.82 -15.45 5.88
CA PRO A 37 3.18 -14.95 6.03
C PRO A 37 3.88 -14.73 4.69
N ALA A 38 3.37 -15.29 3.59
CA ALA A 38 3.87 -15.01 2.24
C ALA A 38 3.49 -13.60 1.75
N VAL A 39 2.49 -12.95 2.37
CA VAL A 39 2.08 -11.58 2.03
C VAL A 39 2.98 -10.59 2.76
N ILE A 40 4.17 -10.37 2.21
CA ILE A 40 5.12 -9.35 2.65
C ILE A 40 5.16 -8.24 1.60
N GLY A 41 4.66 -7.05 1.93
CA GLY A 41 4.69 -5.89 1.03
C GLY A 41 3.49 -5.81 0.07
N PRO A 42 3.56 -4.98 -0.98
CA PRO A 42 2.47 -4.84 -1.93
C PRO A 42 2.16 -6.16 -2.62
N LEU A 43 0.88 -6.53 -2.65
CA LEU A 43 0.37 -7.79 -3.22
C LEU A 43 0.62 -7.92 -4.74
N VAL A 44 1.08 -6.84 -5.38
CA VAL A 44 1.41 -6.77 -6.79
C VAL A 44 2.92 -6.68 -6.90
N ASP A 45 3.54 -7.71 -7.45
CA ASP A 45 4.95 -7.70 -7.83
C ASP A 45 5.12 -6.76 -9.03
N VAL A 46 5.48 -5.50 -8.76
CA VAL A 46 5.73 -4.49 -9.79
C VAL A 46 7.23 -4.35 -10.00
N GLN A 47 7.67 -4.55 -11.24
CA GLN A 47 9.06 -4.42 -11.65
C GLN A 47 9.24 -3.11 -12.45
N PRO A 48 10.38 -2.42 -12.30
CA PRO A 48 10.66 -1.23 -13.08
C PRO A 48 10.89 -1.61 -14.56
N VAL A 49 10.10 -1.04 -15.46
CA VAL A 49 10.15 -1.31 -16.90
C VAL A 49 11.09 -0.34 -17.62
N ALA A 50 11.08 0.94 -17.23
CA ALA A 50 11.91 1.96 -17.86
C ALA A 50 12.16 3.16 -16.94
N ILE A 51 13.25 3.89 -17.18
CA ILE A 51 13.46 5.23 -16.65
C ILE A 51 12.98 6.23 -17.70
N LEU A 52 11.96 7.03 -17.36
CA LEU A 52 11.36 7.99 -18.28
C LEU A 52 12.07 9.35 -18.26
N ALA A 53 12.61 9.75 -17.11
CA ALA A 53 13.34 10.99 -16.95
C ALA A 53 14.25 10.94 -15.73
N THR A 54 15.28 11.79 -15.71
CA THR A 54 16.14 12.00 -14.55
C THR A 54 16.28 13.49 -14.27
N ARG A 55 16.48 13.83 -12.99
CA ARG A 55 16.81 15.20 -12.59
C ARG A 55 17.71 15.21 -11.36
N ALA A 56 18.55 16.23 -11.27
CA ALA A 56 19.24 16.58 -10.04
C ALA A 56 18.36 17.54 -9.23
N VAL A 57 18.22 17.27 -7.93
CA VAL A 57 17.50 18.15 -6.99
C VAL A 57 18.42 18.46 -5.82
N THR A 58 18.59 19.74 -5.51
CA THR A 58 19.31 20.16 -4.29
C THR A 58 18.40 19.91 -3.09
N THR A 59 18.85 19.08 -2.17
CA THR A 59 18.20 18.79 -0.89
C THR A 59 19.06 19.32 0.26
N GLU A 60 18.57 19.29 1.50
CA GLU A 60 19.38 19.61 2.70
C GLU A 60 20.64 18.74 2.80
N ASN A 61 20.62 17.53 2.24
CA ASN A 61 21.74 16.59 2.22
C ASN A 61 22.64 16.74 0.97
N GLY A 62 22.46 17.80 0.19
CA GLY A 62 23.19 18.05 -1.05
C GLY A 62 22.42 17.64 -2.31
N ALA A 63 23.12 17.63 -3.45
CA ALA A 63 22.53 17.31 -4.74
C ALA A 63 22.19 15.81 -4.84
N GLN A 64 20.90 15.49 -4.98
CA GLN A 64 20.39 14.13 -5.11
C GLN A 64 19.85 13.88 -6.51
N GLN A 65 20.21 12.75 -7.11
CA GLN A 65 19.65 12.30 -8.38
C GLN A 65 18.29 11.62 -8.15
N GLN A 66 17.30 11.99 -8.95
CA GLN A 66 15.97 11.39 -8.95
C GLN A 66 15.65 10.84 -10.34
N ALA A 67 14.97 9.68 -10.39
CA ALA A 67 14.52 9.05 -11.62
C ALA A 67 13.00 8.88 -11.60
N LEU A 68 12.35 9.22 -12.71
CA LEU A 68 10.94 8.92 -12.96
C LEU A 68 10.86 7.49 -13.53
N ILE A 69 10.36 6.56 -12.74
CA ILE A 69 10.29 5.14 -13.10
C ILE A 69 8.91 4.81 -13.68
N HIS A 70 8.89 4.13 -14.82
CA HIS A 70 7.73 3.41 -15.32
C HIS A 70 7.72 2.02 -14.68
N TRP A 71 6.67 1.70 -13.92
CA TRP A 71 6.49 0.42 -13.26
C TRP A 71 5.60 -0.49 -14.10
N SER A 72 5.80 -1.80 -14.04
CA SER A 72 4.92 -2.77 -14.70
C SER A 72 3.54 -2.75 -14.04
N GLY A 73 2.50 -2.45 -14.81
CA GLY A 73 1.10 -2.40 -14.36
C GLY A 73 0.14 -2.11 -15.49
#